data_AF-A0A497MMG0-F1
#
_entry.id   AF-A0A497MMG0-F1
#
_cell.length_a   1.000
_cell.length_b   1.000
_cell.length_c   1.000
_cell.angle_alpha   90.00
_cell.angle_beta   90.00
_cell.angle_gamma   90.00
#
_symmetry.space_group_name_H-M   'P 1'
#
loop_
_entity.id
_entity.type
_entity.pdbx_description
1 polymer ?
#
loop_
_entity_poly.entity_id
_entity_poly.type
_entity_poly.pdbx_seq_one_letter_code
_entity_poly.pdbx_strand_id
1 'polypeptide(L)'
;MKLSAGEKLKLLLYDMRSGHLESYEFDLTPAEGGVYRVYLPHHLYHRVESHFGRGPHTTVFTLTHGHYMLYGHLKNDKEAEVAIEFEEE
;
A
#
# COMPACT_ATOMS: atom_id res chain seq x y z
N MET A 1 -13.67 -7.11 9.44
CA MET A 1 -13.77 -8.18 8.43
C MET A 1 -12.41 -8.86 8.36
N LYS A 2 -12.34 -10.20 8.36
CA LYS A 2 -11.04 -10.90 8.21
C LYS A 2 -10.75 -11.10 6.74
N LEU A 3 -9.59 -10.64 6.29
CA LEU A 3 -9.08 -10.92 4.94
C LEU A 3 -8.86 -12.43 4.77
N SER A 4 -9.10 -12.93 3.57
CA SER A 4 -8.92 -14.33 3.24
C SER A 4 -7.46 -14.64 2.87
N ALA A 5 -7.03 -15.88 3.08
CA ALA A 5 -5.68 -16.30 2.72
C ALA A 5 -5.45 -16.12 1.21
N GLY A 6 -4.41 -15.38 0.84
CA GLY A 6 -4.05 -15.09 -0.56
C GLY A 6 -4.47 -13.70 -1.06
N GLU A 7 -5.08 -12.86 -0.23
CA GLU A 7 -5.34 -11.46 -0.59
C GLU A 7 -4.03 -10.66 -0.60
N LYS A 8 -3.78 -9.98 -1.72
CA LYS A 8 -2.58 -9.15 -1.94
C LYS A 8 -2.95 -7.68 -2.01
N LEU A 9 -2.08 -6.83 -1.48
CA LEU A 9 -2.14 -5.39 -1.69
C LEU A 9 -1.46 -5.06 -3.01
N LYS A 10 -2.16 -4.36 -3.90
CA LYS A 10 -1.58 -3.77 -5.10
C LYS A 10 -1.31 -2.29 -4.87
N LEU A 11 -0.05 -1.90 -4.99
CA LEU A 11 0.39 -0.50 -4.92
C LEU A 11 0.76 0.00 -6.31
N LEU A 12 0.22 1.16 -6.67
CA LEU A 12 0.54 1.91 -7.87
C LEU A 12 1.18 3.23 -7.46
N LEU A 13 2.43 3.43 -7.84
CA LEU A 13 3.14 4.69 -7.67
C LEU A 13 3.24 5.37 -9.04
N TYR A 14 2.57 6.51 -9.17
CA TYR A 14 2.51 7.27 -10.39
C TYR A 14 3.25 8.59 -10.25
N ASP A 15 4.25 8.81 -11.09
CA ASP A 15 4.88 10.11 -11.31
C ASP A 15 4.06 10.85 -12.38
N MET A 16 3.24 11.80 -11.93
CA MET A 16 2.38 12.62 -12.79
C MET A 16 3.16 13.59 -13.68
N ARG A 17 4.43 13.88 -13.34
CA ARG A 17 5.27 14.78 -14.13
C ARG A 17 5.84 14.06 -15.35
N SER A 18 6.34 12.85 -15.17
CA SER A 18 6.92 12.04 -16.26
C SER A 18 5.91 11.12 -16.95
N GLY A 19 4.76 10.87 -16.32
CA GLY A 19 3.80 9.86 -16.75
C GLY A 19 4.26 8.43 -16.45
N HIS A 20 5.31 8.25 -15.64
CA HIS A 20 5.82 6.93 -15.27
C HIS A 20 4.97 6.27 -14.19
N LEU A 21 4.64 4.99 -14.38
CA LEU A 21 3.84 4.20 -13.46
C LEU A 21 4.62 2.96 -13.01
N GLU A 22 4.81 2.83 -11.70
CA GLU A 22 5.36 1.63 -11.06
C GLU A 22 4.21 0.87 -10.38
N SER A 23 4.17 -0.46 -10.55
CA SER A 23 3.14 -1.33 -10.00
C SER A 23 3.78 -2.45 -9.19
N TYR A 24 3.31 -2.63 -7.96
CA TYR A 24 3.80 -3.64 -7.03
C TYR A 24 2.66 -4.44 -6.43
N GLU A 25 2.94 -5.69 -6.08
CA GLU A 25 1.99 -6.58 -5.40
C GLU A 25 2.67 -7.18 -4.17
N PHE A 26 2.01 -7.09 -3.01
CA PHE A 26 2.54 -7.55 -1.74
C PHE A 26 1.57 -8.47 -1.03
N ASP A 27 2.12 -9.44 -0.31
CA ASP A 27 1.35 -10.29 0.59
C ASP A 27 1.00 -9.55 1.88
N LEU A 28 -0.25 -9.70 2.32
CA LEU A 28 -0.74 -9.10 3.56
C LEU A 28 -0.46 -10.03 4.73
N THR A 29 0.32 -9.56 5.69
CA THR A 29 0.63 -10.32 6.91
C THR A 29 -0.27 -9.84 8.05
N PRO A 30 -1.11 -10.70 8.65
CA PRO A 30 -1.96 -10.29 9.76
C PRO A 30 -1.11 -9.88 10.97
N ALA A 31 -1.42 -8.74 11.58
CA ALA A 31 -0.82 -8.23 12.80
C ALA A 31 -1.86 -8.15 13.94
N GLU A 32 -1.40 -7.76 15.14
CA GLU A 32 -2.28 -7.55 16.28
C GLU A 32 -3.28 -6.40 16.03
N GLY A 33 -4.43 -6.43 16.71
CA GLY A 33 -5.40 -5.34 16.67
C GLY A 33 -6.22 -5.20 15.37
N GLY A 34 -6.15 -6.18 14.46
CA GLY A 34 -6.89 -6.13 13.19
C GLY A 34 -6.22 -5.26 12.11
N VAL A 35 -4.93 -4.97 12.30
CA VAL A 35 -4.06 -4.33 11.32
C VAL A 35 -3.39 -5.41 10.46
N TYR A 36 -3.14 -5.10 9.20
CA TYR A 36 -2.30 -5.90 8.33
C TYR A 36 -0.99 -5.16 8.04
N ARG A 37 0.09 -5.91 7.96
CA ARG A 37 1.41 -5.40 7.59
C ARG A 37 1.75 -5.79 6.18
N VAL A 38 2.40 -4.86 5.50
CA VAL A 38 2.99 -5.07 4.19
C VAL A 38 4.46 -4.72 4.27
N TYR A 39 5.30 -5.69 3.91
CA TYR A 39 6.74 -5.53 3.85
C TYR A 39 7.12 -5.00 2.47
N LEU A 40 7.68 -3.79 2.44
CA LEU A 40 8.13 -3.12 1.24
C LEU A 40 9.65 -3.26 1.10
N PRO A 41 10.18 -3.47 -0.12
CA PRO A 41 11.61 -3.40 -0.37
C PRO A 41 12.17 -2.03 0.05
N HIS A 42 13.38 -2.02 0.63
CA HIS A 42 14.07 -0.82 1.16
C HIS A 42 13.87 0.46 0.32
N HIS A 43 14.12 0.37 -1.00
CA HIS A 43 14.02 1.51 -1.91
C HIS A 43 12.59 2.07 -2.04
N LEU A 44 11.59 1.20 -2.03
CA LEU A 44 10.18 1.56 -2.11
C LEU A 44 9.69 2.07 -0.76
N TYR A 45 10.08 1.41 0.33
CA TYR A 45 9.72 1.79 1.70
C TYR A 45 10.09 3.25 1.96
N HIS A 46 11.35 3.62 1.80
CA HIS A 46 11.80 4.99 2.05
C HIS A 46 11.19 6.02 1.11
N ARG A 47 10.90 5.64 -0.14
CA ARG A 47 10.20 6.52 -1.07
C ARG A 47 8.77 6.80 -0.61
N VAL A 48 8.05 5.74 -0.19
CA VAL A 48 6.69 5.86 0.31
C VAL A 48 6.66 6.67 1.61
N GLU A 49 7.54 6.33 2.56
CA GLU A 49 7.68 7.04 3.83
C GLU A 49 7.97 8.54 3.63
N SER A 50 8.91 8.87 2.74
CA SER A 50 9.32 10.26 2.49
C SER A 50 8.24 11.13 1.86
N HIS A 51 7.38 10.56 1.02
CA HIS A 51 6.36 11.31 0.28
C HIS A 51 4.96 11.23 0.90
N PHE A 52 4.60 10.09 1.49
CA PHE A 52 3.22 9.80 1.90
C PHE A 52 3.09 9.43 3.38
N GLY A 53 4.21 9.20 4.08
CA GLY A 53 4.22 8.72 5.46
C GLY A 53 4.08 7.20 5.59
N ARG A 54 4.06 6.71 6.84
CA ARG A 54 4.06 5.27 7.17
C ARG A 54 2.68 4.60 7.22
N GLY A 55 1.61 5.39 7.20
CA GLY A 55 0.25 4.93 7.53
C GLY A 55 -0.15 5.19 8.99
N PRO A 56 -1.25 4.58 9.48
CA PRO A 56 -2.02 3.53 8.82
C PRO A 56 -2.88 4.04 7.65
N HIS A 57 -2.93 3.26 6.58
CA HIS A 57 -3.82 3.49 5.44
C HIS A 57 -4.93 2.44 5.43
N THR A 58 -6.04 2.71 4.76
CA THR A 58 -7.07 1.70 4.47
C THR A 58 -6.62 0.82 3.31
N THR A 59 -7.24 -0.34 3.13
CA THR A 59 -7.01 -1.25 1.98
C THR A 59 -7.33 -0.66 0.62
N VAL A 60 -8.10 0.44 0.56
CA VAL A 60 -8.27 1.28 -0.62
C VAL A 60 -7.89 2.70 -0.22
N PHE A 61 -6.91 3.28 -0.90
CA PHE A 61 -6.45 4.63 -0.61
C PHE A 61 -5.83 5.29 -1.83
N THR A 62 -5.93 6.62 -1.88
CA THR A 62 -5.19 7.46 -2.84
C THR A 62 -4.53 8.58 -2.07
N LEU A 63 -3.21 8.70 -2.18
CA LEU A 63 -2.41 9.76 -1.57
C LEU A 63 -1.65 10.51 -2.66
N THR A 64 -1.45 11.81 -2.46
CA THR A 64 -0.74 12.66 -3.41
C THR A 64 0.26 13.54 -2.66
N HIS A 65 1.49 13.62 -3.17
CA HIS A 65 2.52 14.50 -2.65
C HIS A 65 3.39 15.04 -3.78
N GLY A 66 3.35 16.36 -3.98
CA GLY A 66 3.99 16.99 -5.14
C GLY A 66 3.44 16.39 -6.45
N HIS A 67 4.33 15.89 -7.30
CA HIS A 67 3.97 15.22 -8.56
C HIS A 67 3.78 13.70 -8.42
N TYR A 68 3.86 13.14 -7.22
CA TYR A 68 3.65 11.72 -6.99
C TYR A 68 2.23 11.41 -6.50
N MET A 69 1.66 10.33 -7.01
CA MET A 69 0.42 9.73 -6.53
C MET A 69 0.68 8.28 -6.13
N LEU A 70 0.25 7.89 -4.94
CA LEU A 70 0.27 6.51 -4.46
C LEU A 70 -1.17 6.03 -4.34
N TYR A 71 -1.51 4.97 -5.07
CA TYR A 71 -2.81 4.31 -4.99
C TYR A 71 -2.61 2.88 -4.49
N GLY A 72 -3.34 2.50 -3.45
CA GLY A 72 -3.38 1.13 -2.97
C GLY A 72 -4.79 0.57 -3.02
N HIS A 73 -4.91 -0.68 -3.44
CA HIS A 73 -6.15 -1.44 -3.41
C HIS A 73 -5.87 -2.92 -3.17
N LEU A 74 -6.85 -3.65 -2.64
CA LEU A 74 -6.79 -5.11 -2.64
C LEU A 74 -6.94 -5.64 -4.07
N LYS A 75 -6.17 -6.69 -4.39
CA LYS A 75 -6.33 -7.47 -5.62
C LYS A 75 -7.50 -8.46 -5.49
N ASN A 76 -8.67 -7.99 -5.07
CA ASN A 76 -9.92 -8.74 -5.06
C ASN A 76 -11.08 -7.79 -5.37
N ASP A 77 -12.22 -8.33 -5.82
CA ASP A 77 -13.44 -7.54 -6.07
C ASP A 77 -14.15 -7.13 -4.77
N LYS A 78 -13.51 -7.32 -3.61
CA LYS A 78 -14.12 -7.02 -2.31
C LYS A 78 -13.58 -5.68 -1.81
N GLU A 79 -14.49 -4.74 -1.64
CA GLU A 79 -14.25 -3.57 -0.80
C GLU A 79 -14.19 -4.03 0.65
N ALA A 80 -12.99 -4.36 1.12
CA ALA A 80 -12.70 -4.41 2.55
C ALA A 80 -12.00 -3.11 2.91
N GLU A 81 -12.34 -2.51 4.04
CA GLU A 81 -11.58 -1.43 4.68
C GLU A 81 -10.92 -2.02 5.94
N VAL A 82 -9.65 -2.41 5.81
CA VAL A 82 -8.80 -2.80 6.94
C VAL A 82 -7.58 -1.89 6.98
N ALA A 83 -7.04 -1.67 8.18
CA ALA A 83 -5.85 -0.88 8.38
C ALA A 83 -4.61 -1.63 7.87
N ILE A 84 -3.78 -0.91 7.13
CA ILE A 84 -2.51 -1.37 6.58
C ILE A 84 -1.40 -0.45 7.08
N GLU A 85 -0.36 -1.07 7.61
CA GLU A 85 0.91 -0.40 7.93
C GLU A 85 2.02 -0.93 7.01
N PHE A 86 2.89 -0.01 6.58
CA PHE A 86 4.07 -0.35 5.81
C PHE A 86 5.26 -0.58 6.75
N GLU A 87 5.91 -1.72 6.59
CA GLU A 87 7.18 -2.05 7.22
C GLU A 87 8.23 -2.29 6.14
N GLU A 88 9.50 -2.11 6.49
CA GLU A 88 10.63 -2.46 5.63
C GLU A 88 10.87 -3.99 5.70
N GLU A 89 11.18 -4.63 4.56
CA GLU A 89 11.63 -6.03 4.50
C GLU A 89 12.95 -6.29 5.26
#